data_AF-A0A1W6CMB0-F1
#
_entry.id   AF-A0A1W6CMB0-F1
#
_cell.length_a   1.000
_cell.length_b   1.000
_cell.length_c   1.000
_cell.angle_alpha   90.00
_cell.angle_beta   90.00
_cell.angle_gamma   90.00
#
_symmetry.space_group_name_H-M   'P 1'
#
loop_
_entity.id
_entity.type
_entity.pdbx_description
1 polymer ?
#
loop_
_entity_poly.entity_id
_entity_poly.type
_entity_poly.pdbx_seq_one_letter_code
_entity_poly.pdbx_strand_id
1 'polypeptide(L)'
;MSEQITIDAVARLAALQRADGPGIEQLLAGAEEIDWLLVEKALKVLTGTFGEAYQLIAERHASEEDSPYIAYAQSNLAKGGELEIDDTTVVSHGGDAGAYVHAWVWVSDDDAGIEHCSECGVILPEAGDGEDGLCAECADKRENETTSCRHCGIEVRQQKAINGEFCSPACADAHDEEE
;
A
#
# COMPACT_ATOMS: atom_id res chain seq x y z
N MET A 1 19.68 5.81 34.63
CA MET A 1 20.33 6.86 33.80
C MET A 1 20.36 6.52 32.31
N SER A 2 20.19 5.26 31.89
CA SER A 2 20.18 4.89 30.45
C SER A 2 18.88 5.24 29.71
N GLU A 3 17.70 5.17 30.35
CA GLU A 3 16.41 5.46 29.69
C GLU A 3 16.27 6.90 29.15
N GLN A 4 16.88 7.89 29.83
CA GLN A 4 16.76 9.30 29.43
C GLN A 4 17.54 9.61 28.14
N ILE A 5 18.64 8.87 27.89
CA ILE A 5 19.47 9.00 26.69
C ILE A 5 18.72 8.48 25.46
N THR A 6 17.92 7.43 25.64
CA THR A 6 17.13 6.80 24.57
C THR A 6 16.01 7.70 24.05
N ILE A 7 15.27 8.37 24.95
CA ILE A 7 14.17 9.27 24.56
C ILE A 7 14.71 10.47 23.76
N ASP A 8 15.88 11.01 24.15
CA ASP A 8 16.48 12.15 23.48
C ASP A 8 17.01 11.77 22.08
N ALA A 9 17.56 10.56 21.92
CA ALA A 9 17.98 10.03 20.62
C ALA A 9 16.80 9.78 19.68
N VAL A 10 15.69 9.22 20.18
CA VAL A 10 14.47 9.01 19.39
C VAL A 10 13.81 10.34 19.02
N ALA A 11 13.77 11.32 19.92
CA ALA A 11 13.27 12.66 19.63
C ALA A 11 14.12 13.39 18.57
N ARG A 12 15.44 13.20 18.59
CA ARG A 12 16.37 13.73 17.57
C ARG A 12 16.21 13.02 16.23
N LEU A 13 15.98 11.71 16.21
CA LEU A 13 15.68 10.94 14.99
C LEU A 13 14.33 11.34 14.37
N ALA A 14 13.29 11.56 15.19
CA ALA A 14 12.01 12.07 14.72
C ALA A 14 12.10 13.51 14.17
N ALA A 15 13.01 14.34 14.69
CA ALA A 15 13.26 15.68 14.18
C ALA A 15 13.95 15.68 12.79
N LEU A 16 14.71 14.62 12.45
CA LEU A 16 15.36 14.48 11.14
C LEU A 16 14.39 14.27 9.97
N GLN A 17 13.22 13.66 10.21
CA GLN A 17 12.21 13.49 9.16
C GLN A 17 11.58 14.80 8.67
N ARG A 18 11.81 15.93 9.37
CA ARG A 18 11.12 17.20 9.10
C ARG A 18 11.96 18.30 8.46
N ALA A 19 13.28 18.16 8.29
CA ALA A 19 14.10 19.22 7.68
C ALA A 19 15.46 18.72 7.19
N ASP A 20 16.11 19.52 6.34
CA ASP A 20 17.54 19.49 5.96
C ASP A 20 18.49 19.56 7.19
N GLY A 21 18.41 18.56 8.07
CA GLY A 21 19.14 18.49 9.33
C GLY A 21 20.50 17.80 9.21
N PRO A 22 21.38 17.96 10.21
CA PRO A 22 22.68 17.29 10.24
C PRO A 22 22.53 15.76 10.16
N GLY A 23 23.39 15.09 9.41
CA GLY A 23 23.34 13.63 9.25
C GLY A 23 23.40 12.88 10.59
N ILE A 24 22.82 11.67 10.63
CA ILE A 24 22.71 10.80 11.84
C ILE A 24 24.04 10.70 12.61
N GLU A 25 25.17 10.66 11.91
CA GLU A 25 26.53 10.61 12.47
C GLU A 25 26.88 11.79 13.40
N GLN A 26 26.39 12.99 13.10
CA GLN A 26 26.63 14.20 13.89
C GLN A 26 25.79 14.25 15.17
N LEU A 27 24.63 13.60 15.18
CA LEU A 27 23.75 13.51 16.36
C LEU A 27 24.19 12.42 17.33
N LEU A 28 24.87 11.39 16.83
CA LEU A 28 25.42 10.29 17.62
C LEU A 28 26.82 10.59 18.18
N ALA A 29 27.44 11.70 17.77
CA ALA A 29 28.72 12.15 18.30
C ALA A 29 28.61 12.47 19.80
N GLY A 30 29.18 11.60 20.63
CA GLY A 30 29.20 11.73 22.09
C GLY A 30 28.39 10.69 22.86
N ALA A 31 27.70 9.77 22.17
CA ALA A 31 27.15 8.58 22.81
C ALA A 31 28.28 7.56 23.03
N GLU A 32 28.69 7.36 24.29
CA GLU A 32 29.81 6.46 24.64
C GLU A 32 29.48 4.97 24.39
N GLU A 33 28.20 4.59 24.39
CA GLU A 33 27.71 3.29 23.92
C GLU A 33 26.37 3.46 23.19
N ILE A 34 26.33 3.08 21.92
CA ILE A 34 25.11 3.08 21.11
C ILE A 34 24.62 1.64 21.01
N ASP A 35 23.43 1.39 21.54
CA ASP A 35 22.69 0.15 21.26
C ASP A 35 22.10 0.23 19.84
N TRP A 36 22.86 -0.27 18.87
CA TRP A 36 22.47 -0.26 17.46
C TRP A 36 21.20 -1.07 17.18
N LEU A 37 20.90 -2.10 17.99
CA LEU A 37 19.66 -2.87 17.86
C LEU A 37 18.46 -2.00 18.24
N LEU A 38 18.59 -1.20 19.30
CA LEU A 38 17.55 -0.26 19.70
C LEU A 38 17.35 0.86 18.68
N VAL A 39 18.43 1.36 18.07
CA VAL A 39 18.36 2.33 16.96
C VAL A 39 17.65 1.73 15.74
N GLU A 40 17.98 0.51 15.35
CA GLU A 40 17.32 -0.19 14.24
C GLU A 40 15.81 -0.38 14.51
N LYS A 41 15.45 -0.81 15.72
CA LYS A 41 14.05 -0.95 16.14
C LYS A 41 13.32 0.40 16.12
N ALA A 42 13.95 1.46 16.61
CA ALA A 42 13.38 2.80 16.58
C ALA A 42 13.19 3.32 15.14
N LEU A 43 14.16 3.08 14.25
CA LEU A 43 14.04 3.41 12.84
C LEU A 43 12.89 2.64 12.20
N LYS A 44 12.76 1.34 12.45
CA LYS A 44 11.62 0.54 11.97
C LYS A 44 10.28 1.08 12.45
N VAL A 45 10.18 1.54 13.70
CA VAL A 45 8.95 2.18 14.21
C VAL A 45 8.67 3.51 13.49
N LEU A 46 9.71 4.28 13.13
CA LEU A 46 9.56 5.60 12.51
C LEU A 46 9.38 5.58 10.99
N THR A 47 9.90 4.55 10.31
CA THR A 47 9.93 4.48 8.84
C THR A 47 9.23 3.26 8.27
N GLY A 48 8.89 2.28 9.10
CA GLY A 48 8.20 1.06 8.69
C GLY A 48 6.69 1.23 8.60
N THR A 49 6.04 0.16 8.16
CA THR A 49 4.58 0.03 8.19
C THR A 49 4.07 -0.08 9.63
N PHE A 50 2.77 0.16 9.82
CA PHE A 50 2.14 -0.06 11.13
C PHE A 50 2.31 -1.51 11.60
N GLY A 51 2.22 -2.50 10.70
CA GLY A 51 2.44 -3.91 11.03
C GLY A 51 3.84 -4.19 11.57
N GLU A 52 4.87 -3.61 10.97
CA GLU A 52 6.25 -3.75 11.45
C GLU A 52 6.46 -3.08 12.82
N ALA A 53 5.91 -1.88 13.01
CA ALA A 53 5.96 -1.19 14.30
C ALA A 53 5.18 -1.96 15.39
N TYR A 54 4.02 -2.51 15.02
CA TYR A 54 3.19 -3.35 15.87
C TYR A 54 3.93 -4.61 16.31
N GLN A 55 4.62 -5.30 15.40
CA GLN A 55 5.37 -6.51 15.71
C GLN A 55 6.43 -6.27 16.80
N LEU A 56 7.11 -5.13 16.76
CA LEU A 56 8.09 -4.75 17.78
C LEU A 56 7.44 -4.50 19.16
N ILE A 57 6.21 -3.97 19.18
CA ILE A 57 5.42 -3.80 20.40
C ILE A 57 4.96 -5.17 20.90
N ALA A 58 4.43 -6.02 20.03
CA ALA A 58 4.00 -7.38 20.37
C ALA A 58 5.15 -8.19 20.97
N GLU A 59 6.33 -8.20 20.35
CA GLU A 59 7.53 -8.87 20.86
C GLU A 59 7.97 -8.35 22.24
N ARG A 60 7.84 -7.03 22.48
CA ARG A 60 8.19 -6.44 23.77
C ARG A 60 7.24 -6.87 24.88
N HIS A 61 5.98 -7.08 24.54
CA HIS A 61 4.93 -7.45 25.48
C HIS A 61 4.66 -8.95 25.58
N ALA A 62 5.23 -9.73 24.65
CA ALA A 62 5.07 -11.18 24.62
C ALA A 62 5.59 -11.81 25.93
N SER A 63 4.72 -12.59 26.56
CA SER A 63 5.07 -13.39 27.73
C SER A 63 4.79 -14.87 27.48
N GLU A 64 5.50 -15.75 28.18
CA GLU A 64 5.22 -17.20 28.11
C GLU A 64 3.79 -17.54 28.54
N GLU A 65 3.19 -16.72 29.42
CA GLU A 65 1.82 -16.86 29.91
C GLU A 65 0.77 -16.61 28.81
N ASP A 66 1.13 -15.90 27.74
CA ASP A 66 0.26 -15.60 26.60
C ASP A 66 0.17 -16.77 25.61
N SER A 67 1.18 -17.63 25.58
CA SER A 67 1.32 -18.73 24.61
C SER A 67 0.08 -19.63 24.51
N PRO A 68 -0.59 -20.04 25.61
CA PRO A 68 -1.79 -20.88 25.51
C PRO A 68 -2.97 -20.18 24.83
N TYR A 69 -3.15 -18.87 25.04
CA TYR A 69 -4.23 -18.11 24.41
C TYR A 69 -4.00 -17.96 22.91
N ILE A 70 -2.75 -17.63 22.53
CA ILE A 70 -2.35 -17.51 21.13
C ILE A 70 -2.49 -18.86 20.42
N ALA A 71 -1.94 -19.93 21.00
CA ALA A 71 -2.00 -21.28 20.41
C ALA A 71 -3.46 -21.76 20.24
N TYR A 72 -4.32 -21.51 21.22
CA TYR A 72 -5.74 -21.82 21.10
C TYR A 72 -6.39 -21.02 19.97
N ALA A 73 -6.16 -19.71 19.92
CA ALA A 73 -6.75 -18.82 18.93
C ALA A 73 -6.28 -19.19 17.51
N GLN A 74 -4.98 -19.45 17.32
CA GLN A 74 -4.43 -19.93 16.04
C GLN A 74 -5.05 -21.26 15.60
N SER A 75 -5.18 -22.22 16.53
CA SER A 75 -5.66 -23.56 16.18
C SER A 75 -7.16 -23.65 15.95
N ASN A 76 -7.95 -22.75 16.56
CA ASN A 76 -9.41 -22.87 16.61
C ASN A 76 -10.16 -21.70 15.99
N LEU A 77 -9.55 -20.52 15.91
CA LEU A 77 -10.21 -19.29 15.46
C LEU A 77 -9.65 -18.76 14.15
N ALA A 78 -8.34 -18.92 13.90
CA ALA A 78 -7.73 -18.45 12.65
C ALA A 78 -8.36 -19.14 11.43
N LYS A 79 -8.50 -18.37 10.35
CA LYS A 79 -9.07 -18.78 9.08
C LYS A 79 -8.23 -18.18 7.96
N GLY A 80 -7.53 -19.03 7.21
CA GLY A 80 -6.65 -18.58 6.14
C GLY A 80 -7.36 -17.67 5.14
N GLY A 81 -6.84 -16.46 4.97
CA GLY A 81 -7.41 -15.45 4.07
C GLY A 81 -8.59 -14.63 4.64
N GLU A 82 -8.98 -14.84 5.90
CA GLU A 82 -10.07 -14.10 6.56
C GLU A 82 -9.64 -13.52 7.91
N LEU A 83 -9.12 -14.37 8.80
CA LEU A 83 -8.72 -14.01 10.16
C LEU A 83 -7.35 -14.63 10.48
N GLU A 84 -6.36 -13.78 10.70
CA GLU A 84 -4.98 -14.16 10.96
C GLU A 84 -4.56 -13.77 12.37
N ILE A 85 -3.76 -14.65 13.00
CA ILE A 85 -3.23 -14.45 14.35
C ILE A 85 -1.75 -14.76 14.30
N ASP A 86 -0.94 -13.72 14.50
CA ASP A 86 0.52 -13.83 14.49
C ASP A 86 1.02 -14.71 15.63
N ASP A 87 2.17 -15.38 15.42
CA ASP A 87 2.84 -16.19 16.44
C ASP A 87 3.22 -15.37 17.68
N THR A 88 3.48 -14.08 17.46
CA THR A 88 3.75 -13.10 18.52
C THR A 88 2.79 -11.94 18.35
N THR A 89 1.78 -11.87 19.20
CA THR A 89 0.75 -10.83 19.13
C THR A 89 0.41 -10.30 20.52
N VAL A 90 -0.25 -9.15 20.59
CA VAL A 90 -0.65 -8.56 21.87
C VAL A 90 -1.79 -9.36 22.49
N VAL A 91 -1.61 -9.78 23.73
CA VAL A 91 -2.65 -10.39 24.57
C VAL A 91 -3.04 -9.44 25.69
N SER A 92 -4.34 -9.18 25.81
CA SER A 92 -4.90 -8.32 26.85
C SER A 92 -5.68 -9.17 27.84
N HIS A 93 -5.09 -9.38 29.02
CA HIS A 93 -5.73 -10.09 30.14
C HIS A 93 -6.76 -9.18 30.80
N GLY A 94 -7.96 -9.73 31.02
CA GLY A 94 -9.02 -9.05 31.77
C GLY A 94 -8.93 -9.30 33.27
N GLY A 95 -9.90 -8.79 34.02
CA GLY A 95 -10.08 -9.14 35.45
C GLY A 95 -10.71 -10.52 35.67
N ASP A 96 -11.24 -11.13 34.61
CA ASP A 96 -11.89 -12.44 34.61
C ASP A 96 -10.97 -13.53 34.04
N ALA A 97 -11.38 -14.79 34.15
CA ALA A 97 -10.67 -15.91 33.52
C ALA A 97 -10.80 -15.84 31.99
N GLY A 98 -9.78 -15.29 31.32
CA GLY A 98 -9.69 -15.19 29.87
C GLY A 98 -8.82 -14.01 29.42
N ALA A 99 -8.54 -13.95 28.12
CA ALA A 99 -7.79 -12.87 27.52
C ALA A 99 -8.29 -12.58 26.10
N TYR A 100 -8.08 -11.34 25.64
CA TYR A 100 -8.26 -10.94 24.25
C TYR A 100 -6.94 -11.14 23.51
N VAL A 101 -6.99 -11.79 22.36
CA VAL A 101 -5.85 -11.98 21.45
C VAL A 101 -6.08 -11.07 20.25
N HIS A 102 -5.11 -10.22 19.92
CA HIS A 102 -5.19 -9.39 18.72
C HIS A 102 -5.14 -10.26 17.46
N ALA A 103 -5.88 -9.86 16.43
CA ALA A 103 -5.99 -10.57 15.17
C ALA A 103 -6.07 -9.58 14.02
N TRP A 104 -5.62 -10.00 12.84
CA TRP A 104 -5.79 -9.29 11.58
C TRP A 104 -7.00 -9.84 10.85
N VAL A 105 -7.86 -8.96 10.35
CA VAL A 105 -8.94 -9.32 9.46
C VAL A 105 -8.53 -8.91 8.06
N TRP A 106 -8.50 -9.87 7.15
CA TRP A 106 -8.28 -9.57 5.74
C TRP A 106 -9.59 -9.10 5.12
N VAL A 107 -9.54 -7.97 4.42
CA VAL A 107 -10.65 -7.45 3.61
C VAL A 107 -10.08 -7.22 2.23
N SER A 108 -10.66 -7.85 1.21
CA SER A 108 -10.24 -7.64 -0.17
C SER A 108 -10.71 -6.27 -0.67
N ASP A 109 -10.04 -5.74 -1.68
CA ASP A 109 -10.47 -4.50 -2.35
C ASP A 109 -11.90 -4.65 -2.92
N ASP A 110 -12.22 -5.82 -3.50
CA ASP A 110 -13.56 -6.15 -3.98
C ASP A 110 -14.62 -6.08 -2.85
N ASP A 111 -14.34 -6.66 -1.68
CA ASP A 111 -15.26 -6.66 -0.53
C ASP A 111 -15.40 -5.25 0.08
N ALA A 112 -14.35 -4.45 0.00
CA ALA A 112 -14.34 -3.05 0.44
C ALA A 112 -15.02 -2.10 -0.56
N GLY A 113 -15.36 -2.57 -1.77
CA GLY A 113 -15.89 -1.74 -2.85
C GLY A 113 -14.85 -0.78 -3.43
N ILE A 114 -13.57 -1.14 -3.34
CA ILE A 114 -12.45 -0.38 -3.89
C ILE A 114 -12.25 -0.81 -5.35
N GLU A 115 -12.47 0.11 -6.28
CA GLU A 115 -12.28 -0.15 -7.71
C GLU A 115 -10.87 0.26 -8.15
N HIS A 116 -10.33 -0.46 -9.13
CA HIS A 116 -9.03 -0.19 -9.73
C HIS A 116 -9.16 0.16 -11.21
N CYS A 117 -8.32 1.06 -11.69
CA CYS A 117 -8.20 1.35 -13.11
C CYS A 117 -7.80 0.08 -13.87
N SER A 118 -8.59 -0.30 -14.88
CA SER A 118 -8.36 -1.51 -15.67
C SER A 118 -7.05 -1.52 -16.47
N GLU A 119 -6.44 -0.36 -16.72
CA GLU A 119 -5.19 -0.23 -17.49
C GLU A 119 -3.95 -0.15 -16.60
N CYS A 120 -3.99 0.64 -15.53
CA CYS A 120 -2.80 0.92 -14.71
C CYS A 120 -2.90 0.43 -13.25
N GLY A 121 -4.05 -0.09 -12.82
CA GLY A 121 -4.24 -0.68 -11.49
C GLY A 121 -4.33 0.31 -10.34
N VAL A 122 -4.26 1.62 -10.60
CA VAL A 122 -4.42 2.64 -9.54
C VAL A 122 -5.83 2.58 -8.96
N ILE A 123 -5.96 2.80 -7.66
CA ILE A 123 -7.26 2.89 -6.99
C ILE A 123 -8.04 4.09 -7.55
N LEU A 124 -9.27 3.84 -7.99
CA LEU A 124 -10.16 4.87 -8.51
C LEU A 124 -10.74 5.65 -7.32
N PRO A 125 -10.68 7.00 -7.32
CA PRO A 125 -11.40 7.78 -6.32
C PRO A 125 -12.91 7.57 -6.48
N GLU A 126 -13.65 7.54 -5.37
CA GLU A 126 -15.10 7.36 -5.36
C GLU A 126 -15.81 8.23 -6.43
N ALA A 127 -16.45 7.58 -7.40
CA ALA A 127 -17.41 8.16 -8.36
C ALA A 127 -16.95 9.40 -9.15
N GLY A 128 -15.65 9.52 -9.47
CA GLY A 128 -15.11 10.66 -10.23
C GLY A 128 -14.60 10.28 -11.61
N ASP A 129 -15.25 10.84 -12.64
CA ASP A 129 -14.84 11.11 -14.04
C ASP A 129 -14.29 10.02 -14.97
N GLY A 130 -13.91 8.84 -14.48
CA GLY A 130 -13.50 7.71 -15.32
C GLY A 130 -14.66 7.06 -16.07
N GLU A 131 -14.83 7.34 -17.38
CA GLU A 131 -15.67 6.48 -18.23
C GLU A 131 -15.06 5.05 -18.28
N ASP A 132 -15.91 4.04 -18.11
CA ASP A 132 -15.59 2.62 -18.34
C ASP A 132 -14.49 1.98 -17.45
N GLY A 133 -14.32 2.42 -16.19
CA GLY A 133 -13.37 1.79 -15.26
C GLY A 133 -11.90 2.16 -15.52
N LEU A 134 -11.68 3.37 -16.05
CA LEU A 134 -10.36 3.97 -16.24
C LEU A 134 -10.15 5.13 -15.27
N CYS A 135 -8.92 5.40 -14.85
CA CYS A 135 -8.60 6.66 -14.20
C CYS A 135 -8.52 7.79 -15.23
N ALA A 136 -8.66 9.05 -14.80
CA ALA A 136 -8.61 10.23 -15.67
C ALA A 136 -7.41 10.23 -16.63
N GLU A 137 -6.20 9.90 -16.15
CA GLU A 137 -5.00 9.85 -16.99
C GLU A 137 -5.07 8.76 -18.08
N CYS A 138 -5.61 7.59 -17.76
CA CYS A 138 -5.77 6.51 -18.72
C CYS A 138 -6.92 6.77 -19.70
N ALA A 139 -8.00 7.40 -19.25
CA ALA A 139 -9.07 7.88 -20.11
C ALA A 139 -8.54 8.92 -21.10
N ASP A 140 -7.83 9.94 -20.63
CA ASP A 140 -7.20 10.98 -21.46
C ASP A 140 -6.20 10.43 -22.46
N LYS A 141 -5.41 9.44 -22.04
CA LYS A 141 -4.45 8.76 -22.93
C LYS A 141 -5.19 8.03 -24.04
N ARG A 142 -6.27 7.31 -23.70
CA ARG A 142 -7.07 6.56 -24.67
C ARG A 142 -7.78 7.48 -25.66
N GLU A 143 -8.29 8.62 -25.20
CA GLU A 143 -8.89 9.63 -26.08
C GLU A 143 -7.87 10.27 -27.05
N ASN A 144 -6.62 10.42 -26.61
CA ASN A 144 -5.54 11.02 -27.39
C ASN A 144 -4.74 10.01 -28.24
N GLU A 145 -4.97 8.70 -28.11
CA GLU A 145 -4.34 7.71 -28.97
C GLU A 145 -4.92 7.81 -30.39
N THR A 146 -4.08 8.25 -31.33
CA THR A 146 -4.37 8.17 -32.74
C THR A 146 -4.03 6.77 -33.26
N THR A 147 -4.93 6.17 -34.02
CA THR A 147 -4.67 4.94 -34.76
C THR A 147 -4.55 5.29 -36.24
N SER A 148 -3.56 4.74 -36.93
CA SER A 148 -3.46 4.93 -38.39
C SER A 148 -4.44 4.01 -39.12
N CYS A 149 -5.18 4.55 -40.10
CA CYS A 149 -5.99 3.73 -40.99
C CYS A 149 -5.06 2.78 -41.77
N ARG A 150 -5.28 1.46 -41.69
CA ARG A 150 -4.44 0.47 -42.40
C ARG A 150 -4.45 0.63 -43.93
N HIS A 151 -5.44 1.33 -44.47
CA HIS A 151 -5.59 1.53 -45.92
C HIS A 151 -4.86 2.79 -46.41
N CYS A 152 -5.17 3.96 -45.86
CA CYS A 152 -4.59 5.23 -46.32
C CYS A 152 -3.43 5.77 -45.45
N GLY A 153 -3.10 5.12 -44.32
CA GLY A 153 -2.00 5.54 -43.43
C GLY A 153 -2.26 6.79 -42.60
N ILE A 154 -3.42 7.46 -42.78
CA ILE A 154 -3.79 8.68 -42.05
C ILE A 154 -4.09 8.34 -40.58
N GLU A 155 -3.55 9.13 -39.67
CA GLU A 155 -3.85 9.05 -38.23
C GLU A 155 -5.26 9.58 -37.94
N VAL A 156 -6.09 8.76 -37.30
CA VAL A 156 -7.43 9.13 -36.83
C VAL A 156 -7.51 8.99 -35.31
N ARG A 157 -8.15 9.93 -34.62
CA ARG A 157 -8.43 9.84 -33.17
C ARG A 157 -9.47 8.75 -32.93
N GLN A 158 -9.27 7.88 -31.94
CA GLN A 158 -10.16 6.76 -31.60
C GLN A 158 -11.52 7.22 -31.01
N GLN A 159 -12.29 8.07 -31.69
CA GLN A 159 -13.70 8.28 -31.31
C GLN A 159 -14.54 7.15 -31.91
N LYS A 160 -14.76 6.10 -31.09
CA LYS A 160 -15.70 4.98 -31.29
C LYS A 160 -15.51 4.16 -32.58
N ALA A 161 -14.56 3.23 -32.52
CA ALA A 161 -14.55 2.06 -33.40
C ALA A 161 -15.67 1.08 -32.99
N ILE A 162 -16.92 1.40 -33.32
CA ILE A 162 -17.99 0.41 -33.35
C ILE A 162 -17.97 -0.18 -34.77
N ASN A 163 -17.58 -1.46 -34.88
CA ASN A 163 -17.66 -2.31 -36.09
C ASN A 163 -16.61 -2.10 -37.20
N GLY A 164 -15.33 -1.90 -36.87
CA GLY A 164 -14.22 -2.35 -37.75
C GLY A 164 -14.04 -1.67 -39.12
N GLU A 165 -14.85 -0.68 -39.48
CA GLU A 165 -14.83 -0.04 -40.79
C GLU A 165 -14.96 1.48 -40.64
N PHE A 166 -13.90 2.22 -40.34
CA PHE A 166 -13.85 3.64 -40.73
C PHE A 166 -12.42 4.09 -40.99
N CYS A 167 -12.15 4.29 -42.27
CA CYS A 167 -11.22 5.28 -42.77
C CYS A 167 -12.00 6.63 -42.79
N SER A 168 -11.34 7.80 -42.69
CA SER A 168 -12.06 9.09 -42.70
C SER A 168 -12.90 9.25 -43.99
N PRO A 169 -13.91 10.14 -44.04
CA PRO A 169 -14.63 10.42 -45.30
C PRO A 169 -13.69 10.76 -46.46
N ALA A 170 -12.53 11.38 -46.18
CA ALA A 170 -11.51 11.67 -47.19
C ALA A 170 -10.76 10.42 -47.72
N CYS A 171 -10.82 9.29 -47.02
CA CYS A 171 -10.32 8.01 -47.54
C CYS A 171 -11.42 7.18 -48.22
N ALA A 172 -12.70 7.52 -48.07
CA ALA A 172 -13.78 6.90 -48.86
C ALA A 172 -13.72 7.37 -50.33
N ASP A 173 -13.42 8.66 -50.55
CA ASP A 173 -13.31 9.24 -51.90
C ASP A 173 -12.13 8.68 -52.73
N ALA A 174 -11.11 8.09 -52.08
CA ALA A 174 -9.98 7.47 -52.77
C ALA A 174 -10.29 6.07 -53.33
N HIS A 175 -11.46 5.50 -52.99
CA HIS A 175 -11.88 4.18 -53.46
C HIS A 175 -12.86 4.22 -54.64
N ASP A 176 -13.45 5.37 -54.96
CA ASP A 176 -14.44 5.51 -56.03
C ASP A 176 -13.83 5.88 -57.41
N GLU A 177 -12.50 5.96 -57.53
CA GLU A 177 -11.82 6.22 -58.82
C GLU A 177 -11.25 4.96 -59.51
N GLU A 178 -11.37 3.78 -58.90
CA GLU A 178 -10.98 2.49 -59.52
C GLU A 178 -12.10 1.43 -59.38
N GLU A 179 -13.27 1.64 -60.02
CA GLU A 179 -14.02 0.62 -60.78
C GLU A 179 -15.24 1.19 -61.53
#